data_AF-A0A6A3N0G1-F1
#
_entry.id   AF-A0A6A3N0G1-F1
#
_cell.length_a   1.000
_cell.length_b   1.000
_cell.length_c   1.000
_cell.angle_alpha   90.00
_cell.angle_beta   90.00
_cell.angle_gamma   90.00
#
_symmetry.space_group_name_H-M   'P 1'
#
loop_
_entity.id
_entity.type
_entity.pdbx_description
1 polymer ?
#
loop_
_entity_poly.entity_id
_entity_poly.type
_entity_poly.pdbx_seq_one_letter_code
_entity_poly.pdbx_strand_id
1 'polypeptide(L)'
;MVKHLAARLKMELHFTPVYSPWLNGTVERLNKDVLQVLQSLLMEYGLDQHEWPYLLPAIQANLNHTPVPSLAGHAPVEVFTLLPASSALDVIVVPVGNEQAERVVDLDDIGGFVAQLRSSQHAIHQEVSDAKERQRLRDMASHKGIPVNFDVGDFVLWSRIDQRLPNNKLLGHWVGPFRVVAALAHSFEIEHLVTGRKYDVHASRLKFYADAELGTPAELLELVSSQGMLLGVEKLVDHRYNRDLNRWELFVSWAGLQAIENSWEPLITLLHDVPEKVREYIDTAEDDELSAQLD
;
A
#
# COMPACT_ATOMS: atom_id res chain seq x y z
N MET A 1 5.08 -7.19 16.47
CA MET A 1 5.27 -8.62 16.15
C MET A 1 6.09 -8.82 14.87
N VAL A 2 5.66 -8.31 13.71
CA VAL A 2 6.34 -8.51 12.40
C VAL A 2 7.78 -7.98 12.36
N LYS A 3 8.06 -6.78 12.91
CA LYS A 3 9.43 -6.23 12.96
C LYS A 3 10.41 -7.11 13.75
N HIS A 4 9.96 -7.70 14.86
CA HIS A 4 10.78 -8.63 15.64
C HIS A 4 11.04 -9.95 14.92
N LEU A 5 10.04 -10.44 14.16
CA LEU A 5 10.20 -11.64 13.33
C LEU A 5 11.23 -11.39 12.21
N ALA A 6 11.12 -10.26 11.50
CA ALA A 6 12.06 -9.88 10.45
C ALA A 6 13.49 -9.76 10.97
N ALA A 7 13.68 -9.12 12.14
CA ALA A 7 14.99 -9.01 12.78
C ALA A 7 15.58 -10.39 13.13
N ARG A 8 14.76 -11.33 13.63
CA ARG A 8 15.21 -12.70 13.91
C ARG A 8 15.58 -13.49 12.67
N LEU A 9 14.84 -13.31 11.57
CA LEU A 9 15.08 -13.98 10.29
C LEU A 9 16.11 -13.26 9.42
N LYS A 10 16.69 -12.15 9.89
CA LYS A 10 17.62 -11.29 9.13
C LYS A 10 17.03 -10.82 7.80
N MET A 11 15.73 -10.52 7.79
CA MET A 11 15.01 -10.00 6.64
C MET A 11 14.91 -8.48 6.72
N GLU A 12 15.20 -7.82 5.61
CA GLU A 12 14.98 -6.39 5.46
C GLU A 12 13.53 -6.12 5.06
N LEU A 13 12.89 -5.14 5.69
CA LEU A 13 11.50 -4.76 5.40
C LEU A 13 11.48 -3.46 4.59
N HIS A 14 11.09 -3.57 3.32
CA HIS A 14 10.85 -2.41 2.46
C HIS A 14 9.35 -2.12 2.40
N PHE A 15 8.97 -0.90 2.79
CA PHE A 15 7.59 -0.44 2.74
C PHE A 15 7.42 0.54 1.57
N THR A 16 6.33 0.38 0.83
CA THR A 16 5.93 1.37 -0.18
C THR A 16 5.21 2.54 0.49
N PRO A 17 5.29 3.76 -0.07
CA PRO A 17 4.52 4.91 0.39
C PRO A 17 3.03 4.59 0.47
N VAL A 18 2.36 5.25 1.42
CA VAL A 18 0.96 4.97 1.73
C VAL A 18 0.08 5.19 0.49
N TYR A 19 -0.83 4.26 0.23
CA TYR A 19 -1.74 4.27 -0.91
C TYR A 19 -1.05 4.34 -2.28
N SER A 20 0.10 3.68 -2.42
CA SER A 20 0.83 3.53 -3.67
C SER A 20 0.80 2.11 -4.23
N PRO A 21 -0.39 1.54 -4.54
CA PRO A 21 -0.51 0.14 -5.00
C PRO A 21 0.21 -0.11 -6.34
N TRP A 22 0.43 0.92 -7.16
CA TRP A 22 1.19 0.79 -8.41
C TRP A 22 2.65 0.37 -8.19
N LEU A 23 3.25 0.68 -7.03
CA LEU A 23 4.60 0.21 -6.68
C LEU A 23 4.61 -1.29 -6.35
N ASN A 24 3.47 -1.85 -5.94
CA ASN A 24 3.27 -3.29 -5.73
C ASN A 24 2.55 -3.95 -6.92
N GLY A 25 2.63 -3.33 -8.11
CA GLY A 25 1.85 -3.72 -9.28
C GLY A 25 2.01 -5.20 -9.70
N THR A 26 3.15 -5.82 -9.42
CA THR A 26 3.37 -7.25 -9.66
C THR A 26 2.45 -8.13 -8.81
N VAL A 27 2.34 -7.85 -7.51
CA VAL A 27 1.48 -8.62 -6.60
C VAL A 27 0.01 -8.31 -6.89
N GLU A 28 -0.32 -7.06 -7.19
CA GLU A 28 -1.69 -6.67 -7.54
C GLU A 28 -2.18 -7.37 -8.83
N ARG A 29 -1.31 -7.47 -9.85
CA ARG A 29 -1.61 -8.24 -11.07
C ARG A 29 -1.77 -9.73 -10.75
N LEU A 30 -0.89 -10.30 -9.93
CA LEU A 30 -1.01 -11.71 -9.52
C LEU A 30 -2.31 -11.97 -8.76
N ASN A 31 -2.72 -11.08 -7.85
CA ASN A 31 -3.98 -11.20 -7.12
C ASN A 31 -5.18 -11.23 -8.07
N LYS A 32 -5.16 -10.39 -9.12
CA LYS A 32 -6.18 -10.42 -10.16
C LYS A 32 -6.23 -11.77 -10.88
N ASP A 33 -5.07 -12.32 -11.25
CA ASP A 33 -4.98 -13.61 -11.94
C ASP A 33 -5.48 -14.75 -11.03
N VAL A 34 -5.09 -14.76 -9.75
CA VAL A 34 -5.57 -15.71 -8.74
C VAL A 34 -7.09 -15.67 -8.61
N LEU A 35 -7.68 -14.47 -8.48
CA LEU A 35 -9.12 -14.31 -8.35
C LEU A 35 -9.85 -14.77 -9.62
N GLN A 36 -9.31 -14.48 -10.79
CA GLN A 36 -9.90 -14.89 -12.06
C GLN A 36 -9.93 -16.42 -12.18
N VAL A 37 -8.81 -17.09 -11.92
CA VAL A 37 -8.74 -18.57 -11.96
C VAL A 37 -9.64 -19.19 -10.88
N LEU A 38 -9.64 -18.64 -9.66
CA LEU A 38 -10.50 -19.13 -8.58
C LEU A 38 -11.98 -19.04 -8.95
N GLN A 39 -12.44 -17.91 -9.48
CA GLN A 39 -13.82 -17.72 -9.90
C GLN A 39 -14.21 -18.70 -11.01
N SER A 40 -13.34 -18.91 -12.00
CA SER A 40 -13.58 -19.88 -13.06
C SER A 40 -13.73 -21.30 -12.52
N LEU A 41 -12.85 -21.74 -11.62
CA LEU A 41 -12.92 -23.08 -11.04
C LEU A 41 -14.14 -23.28 -10.14
N LEU A 42 -14.49 -22.29 -9.32
CA LEU A 42 -15.72 -22.35 -8.50
C LEU A 42 -16.97 -22.51 -9.39
N MET A 43 -17.04 -21.76 -10.50
CA MET A 43 -18.14 -21.87 -11.46
C MET A 43 -18.16 -23.22 -12.19
N GLU A 44 -17.00 -23.71 -12.61
CA GLU A 44 -16.87 -24.96 -13.36
C GLU A 44 -17.24 -26.19 -12.52
N TYR A 45 -16.81 -26.21 -11.26
CA TYR A 45 -17.14 -27.30 -10.33
C TYR A 45 -18.48 -27.12 -9.61
N GLY A 46 -19.16 -25.99 -9.79
CA GLY A 46 -20.42 -25.68 -9.10
C GLY A 46 -20.27 -25.60 -7.58
N LEU A 47 -19.09 -25.19 -7.10
CA LEU A 47 -18.74 -25.12 -5.69
C LEU A 47 -19.23 -23.81 -5.08
N ASP A 48 -19.55 -23.84 -3.79
CA ASP A 48 -19.89 -22.63 -3.05
C ASP A 48 -18.63 -21.77 -2.78
N GLN A 49 -18.82 -20.47 -2.60
CA GLN A 49 -17.72 -19.54 -2.35
C GLN A 49 -16.88 -19.90 -1.13
N HIS A 50 -17.42 -20.59 -0.12
CA HIS A 50 -16.68 -20.99 1.08
C HIS A 50 -15.70 -22.15 0.84
N GLU A 51 -15.81 -22.84 -0.30
CA GLU A 51 -14.99 -24.01 -0.66
C GLU A 51 -13.69 -23.63 -1.38
N TRP A 52 -13.45 -22.34 -1.59
CA TRP A 52 -12.21 -21.81 -2.19
C TRP A 52 -10.89 -22.35 -1.59
N PRO A 53 -10.77 -22.67 -0.27
CA PRO A 53 -9.51 -23.17 0.28
C PRO A 53 -9.09 -24.52 -0.33
N TYR A 54 -10.05 -25.34 -0.77
CA TYR A 54 -9.77 -26.62 -1.42
C TYR A 54 -9.17 -26.46 -2.82
N LEU A 55 -9.45 -25.33 -3.47
CA LEU A 55 -8.93 -25.03 -4.80
C LEU A 55 -7.53 -24.41 -4.76
N LEU A 56 -7.11 -23.83 -3.63
CA LEU A 56 -5.82 -23.13 -3.51
C LEU A 56 -4.61 -23.96 -3.96
N PRO A 57 -4.44 -25.24 -3.56
CA PRO A 57 -3.28 -26.02 -4.00
C PRO A 57 -3.26 -26.20 -5.52
N ALA A 58 -4.42 -26.44 -6.13
CA ALA A 58 -4.55 -26.57 -7.58
C ALA A 58 -4.23 -25.26 -8.30
N ILE A 59 -4.75 -24.13 -7.79
CA ILE A 59 -4.47 -22.79 -8.34
C ILE A 59 -2.97 -22.47 -8.24
N GLN A 60 -2.35 -22.71 -7.08
CA GLN A 60 -0.93 -22.49 -6.88
C GLN A 60 -0.08 -23.37 -7.82
N ALA A 61 -0.45 -24.64 -7.99
CA ALA A 61 0.23 -25.53 -8.93
C ALA A 61 0.11 -25.01 -10.36
N ASN A 62 -1.10 -24.67 -10.81
CA ASN A 62 -1.36 -24.16 -12.17
C ASN A 62 -0.59 -22.86 -12.44
N LEU A 63 -0.63 -21.88 -11.54
CA LEU A 63 0.09 -20.62 -11.72
C LEU A 63 1.61 -20.81 -11.76
N ASN A 64 2.16 -21.71 -10.95
CA ASN A 64 3.60 -21.97 -10.93
C ASN A 64 4.10 -22.77 -12.14
N HIS A 65 3.24 -23.53 -12.82
CA HIS A 65 3.59 -24.36 -13.98
C HIS A 65 3.13 -23.75 -15.32
N THR A 66 2.44 -22.61 -15.30
CA THR A 66 1.99 -21.94 -16.53
C THR A 66 3.07 -20.97 -17.03
N PRO A 67 3.53 -21.11 -18.29
CA PRO A 67 4.43 -20.17 -18.92
C PRO A 67 3.86 -18.75 -18.98
N VAL A 68 4.68 -17.74 -18.65
CA VAL A 68 4.25 -16.33 -18.70
C VAL A 68 5.17 -15.47 -19.56
N PRO A 69 4.64 -14.57 -20.41
CA PRO A 69 5.46 -13.70 -21.26
C PRO A 69 6.44 -12.81 -20.49
N SER A 70 6.09 -12.42 -19.26
CA SER A 70 6.94 -11.60 -18.38
C SER A 70 8.19 -12.34 -17.87
N LEU A 71 8.22 -13.67 -17.99
CA LEU A 71 9.37 -14.53 -17.70
C LEU A 71 9.96 -15.11 -19.00
N ALA A 72 9.91 -14.34 -20.10
CA ALA A 72 10.39 -14.78 -21.41
C ALA A 72 9.69 -16.05 -21.96
N GLY A 73 8.50 -16.39 -21.44
CA GLY A 73 7.79 -17.61 -21.83
C GLY A 73 8.19 -18.84 -21.01
N HIS A 74 8.91 -18.68 -19.89
CA HIS A 74 9.11 -19.72 -18.90
C HIS A 74 7.99 -19.73 -17.86
N ALA A 75 7.76 -20.89 -17.25
CA ALA A 75 6.92 -21.01 -16.06
C ALA A 75 7.70 -20.60 -14.80
N PRO A 76 7.04 -20.08 -13.75
CA PRO A 76 7.72 -19.71 -12.50
C PRO A 76 8.55 -20.84 -11.88
N VAL A 77 8.08 -22.09 -11.96
CA VAL A 77 8.82 -23.26 -11.45
C VAL A 77 10.11 -23.51 -12.22
N GLU A 78 10.14 -23.23 -13.52
CA GLU A 78 11.34 -23.40 -14.35
C GLU A 78 12.39 -22.35 -14.01
N VAL A 79 11.97 -21.10 -13.79
CA VAL A 79 12.88 -20.04 -13.36
C VAL A 79 13.40 -20.31 -11.95
N PHE A 80 12.55 -20.85 -11.05
CA PHE A 80 12.93 -21.10 -9.67
C PHE A 80 13.83 -22.33 -9.49
N THR A 81 13.53 -23.42 -10.21
CA THR A 81 14.20 -24.73 -10.02
C THR A 81 15.15 -25.11 -11.15
N LEU A 82 15.08 -24.44 -12.30
CA LEU A 82 15.80 -24.79 -13.54
C LEU A 82 15.43 -26.16 -14.11
N LEU A 83 14.33 -26.74 -13.64
CA LEU A 83 13.74 -27.97 -14.15
C LEU A 83 12.55 -27.63 -15.05
N PRO A 84 12.27 -28.45 -16.08
CA PRO A 84 11.09 -28.25 -16.92
C PRO A 84 9.80 -28.31 -16.10
N ALA A 85 8.82 -27.49 -16.46
CA ALA A 85 7.52 -27.51 -15.80
C ALA A 85 6.81 -28.85 -16.06
N SER A 86 6.53 -29.59 -14.99
CA SER A 86 5.75 -30.82 -15.07
C SER A 86 4.32 -30.53 -15.52
N SER A 87 3.80 -31.36 -16.41
CA SER A 87 2.41 -31.38 -16.84
C SER A 87 1.65 -32.55 -16.21
N ALA A 88 0.35 -32.38 -15.97
CA ALA A 88 -0.51 -33.50 -15.57
C ALA A 88 -0.50 -34.64 -16.62
N LEU A 89 -0.20 -34.33 -17.87
CA LEU A 89 -0.07 -35.31 -18.95
C LEU A 89 1.20 -36.14 -18.86
N ASP A 90 2.24 -35.71 -18.16
CA ASP A 90 3.51 -36.45 -18.02
C ASP A 90 3.33 -37.75 -17.22
N VAL A 91 2.28 -37.82 -16.38
CA VAL A 91 1.89 -39.05 -15.67
C VAL A 91 1.30 -40.08 -16.62
N ILE A 92 0.65 -39.63 -17.69
CA ILE A 92 -0.09 -40.48 -18.63
C ILE A 92 0.79 -40.85 -19.82
N VAL A 93 1.61 -39.90 -20.30
CA VAL A 93 2.48 -40.05 -21.45
C VAL A 93 3.90 -40.33 -20.96
N VAL A 94 4.23 -41.60 -20.77
CA VAL A 94 5.63 -42.01 -20.60
C VAL A 94 6.34 -41.75 -21.94
N PRO A 95 7.40 -40.92 -21.99
CA PRO A 95 8.13 -40.69 -23.23
C PRO A 95 8.68 -42.01 -23.75
N VAL A 96 8.16 -42.49 -24.87
CA VAL A 96 8.72 -43.64 -25.61
C VAL A 96 9.99 -43.13 -26.30
N GLY A 97 11.11 -43.10 -25.59
CA GLY A 97 12.41 -42.86 -26.23
C GLY A 97 13.44 -42.01 -25.50
N ASN A 98 13.17 -41.47 -24.31
CA ASN A 98 14.26 -40.96 -23.48
C ASN A 98 14.54 -41.96 -22.38
N GLU A 99 15.75 -42.50 -22.45
CA GLU A 99 16.36 -43.36 -21.46
C GLU A 99 15.99 -42.85 -20.06
N GLN A 100 15.30 -43.68 -19.28
CA GLN A 100 15.50 -43.72 -17.83
C GLN A 100 16.92 -44.23 -17.57
N ALA A 101 17.93 -43.62 -18.21
CA ALA A 101 19.31 -43.88 -17.94
C ALA A 101 19.53 -43.43 -16.51
N GLU A 102 19.89 -44.38 -15.66
CA GLU A 102 20.49 -44.06 -14.38
C GLU A 102 21.59 -43.03 -14.64
N ARG A 103 21.35 -41.79 -14.22
CA ARG A 103 22.38 -40.76 -14.25
C ARG A 103 23.36 -41.12 -13.15
N VAL A 104 24.47 -41.74 -13.52
CA VAL A 104 25.60 -41.91 -12.62
C VAL A 104 26.15 -40.51 -12.34
N VAL A 105 25.83 -40.00 -11.15
CA VAL A 105 26.40 -38.75 -10.67
C VAL A 105 27.81 -39.07 -10.17
N ASP A 106 28.81 -38.61 -10.91
CA ASP A 106 30.18 -38.65 -10.44
C ASP A 106 30.36 -37.66 -9.28
N LEU A 107 30.51 -38.18 -8.07
CA LEU A 107 30.69 -37.37 -6.87
C LEU A 107 32.08 -36.72 -6.80
N ASP A 108 33.03 -37.13 -7.65
CA ASP A 108 34.35 -36.53 -7.73
C ASP A 108 34.33 -35.19 -8.51
N ASP A 109 33.33 -34.96 -9.36
CA ASP A 109 33.14 -33.72 -10.15
C ASP A 109 31.92 -32.88 -9.74
N ILE A 110 31.60 -32.85 -8.44
CA ILE A 110 30.55 -31.95 -7.91
C ILE A 110 30.82 -30.49 -8.29
N GLY A 111 32.10 -30.10 -8.36
CA GLY A 111 32.52 -28.74 -8.75
C GLY A 111 32.06 -28.36 -10.16
N GLY A 112 32.26 -29.24 -11.15
CA GLY A 112 31.80 -29.04 -12.52
C GLY A 112 30.28 -28.92 -12.62
N PHE A 113 29.53 -29.82 -11.96
CA PHE A 113 28.08 -29.77 -11.94
C PHE A 113 27.52 -28.48 -11.32
N VAL A 114 28.09 -28.02 -10.20
CA VAL A 114 27.68 -26.76 -9.57
C VAL A 114 28.01 -25.55 -10.44
N ALA A 115 29.17 -25.55 -11.10
CA ALA A 115 29.53 -24.48 -12.03
C ALA A 115 28.56 -24.42 -13.22
N GLN A 116 28.23 -25.58 -13.80
CA GLN A 116 27.26 -25.68 -14.89
C GLN A 116 25.87 -25.20 -14.45
N LEU A 117 25.40 -25.60 -13.26
CA LEU A 117 24.12 -25.15 -12.70
C LEU A 117 24.09 -23.64 -12.47
N ARG A 118 25.18 -23.05 -11.99
CA ARG A 118 25.29 -21.58 -11.83
C ARG A 118 25.23 -20.88 -13.18
N SER A 119 25.92 -21.40 -14.19
CA SER A 119 25.89 -20.84 -15.55
C SER A 119 24.50 -20.93 -16.17
N SER A 120 23.79 -22.05 -16.03
CA SER A 120 22.43 -22.19 -16.55
C SER A 120 21.44 -21.29 -15.80
N GLN A 121 21.56 -21.17 -14.48
CA GLN A 121 20.77 -20.23 -13.69
C GLN A 121 20.96 -18.78 -14.15
N HIS A 122 22.21 -18.38 -14.35
CA HIS A 122 22.54 -17.04 -14.78
C HIS A 122 21.97 -16.75 -16.18
N ALA A 123 22.06 -17.70 -17.11
CA ALA A 123 21.52 -17.55 -18.45
C ALA A 123 20.00 -17.32 -18.45
N ILE A 124 19.22 -18.16 -17.74
CA ILE A 124 17.76 -18.00 -17.65
C ILE A 124 17.39 -16.67 -16.97
N HIS A 125 18.08 -16.32 -15.88
CA HIS A 125 17.81 -15.07 -15.18
C HIS A 125 18.17 -13.83 -16.02
N GLN A 126 19.22 -13.91 -16.84
CA GLN A 126 19.59 -12.87 -17.78
C GLN A 126 18.51 -12.70 -18.85
N GLU A 127 18.04 -13.79 -19.45
CA GLU A 127 16.98 -13.76 -20.46
C GLU A 127 15.68 -13.15 -19.92
N VAL A 128 15.26 -13.55 -18.71
CA VAL A 128 14.09 -12.97 -18.02
C VAL A 128 14.29 -11.47 -17.78
N SER A 129 15.49 -11.05 -17.38
CA SER A 129 15.81 -9.64 -17.13
C SER A 129 15.72 -8.83 -18.43
N ASP A 130 16.27 -9.36 -19.52
CA ASP A 130 16.23 -8.72 -20.85
C ASP A 130 14.80 -8.64 -21.40
N ALA A 131 13.97 -9.65 -21.17
CA ALA A 131 12.55 -9.63 -21.54
C ALA A 131 11.78 -8.56 -20.77
N LYS A 132 12.00 -8.46 -19.44
CA LYS A 132 11.39 -7.42 -18.59
C LYS A 132 11.83 -6.02 -19.02
N GLU A 133 13.11 -5.83 -19.32
CA GLU A 133 13.63 -4.53 -19.75
C GLU A 133 13.04 -4.12 -21.11
N ARG A 134 12.99 -5.04 -22.08
CA ARG A 134 12.32 -4.79 -23.37
C ARG A 134 10.87 -4.39 -23.20
N GLN A 135 10.14 -5.05 -22.29
CA GLN A 135 8.75 -4.68 -22.01
C GLN A 135 8.66 -3.28 -21.36
N ARG A 136 9.52 -2.98 -20.39
CA ARG A 136 9.59 -1.65 -19.76
C ARG A 136 9.81 -0.54 -20.78
N LEU A 137 10.76 -0.72 -21.70
CA LEU A 137 11.04 0.26 -22.75
C LEU A 137 9.86 0.45 -23.70
N ARG A 138 9.12 -0.62 -24.04
CA ARG A 138 7.89 -0.52 -24.83
C ARG A 138 6.81 0.24 -24.10
N ASP A 139 6.62 -0.03 -22.81
CA ASP A 139 5.62 0.66 -21.98
C ASP A 139 5.99 2.14 -21.81
N MET A 140 7.27 2.47 -21.66
CA MET A 140 7.75 3.87 -21.65
C MET A 140 7.53 4.57 -22.99
N ALA A 141 7.72 3.88 -24.11
CA ALA A 141 7.50 4.44 -25.44
C ALA A 141 6.01 4.66 -25.76
N SER A 142 5.13 3.77 -25.27
CA SER A 142 3.68 3.87 -25.48
C SER A 142 3.04 4.89 -24.54
N HIS A 143 3.53 4.99 -23.31
CA HIS A 143 3.05 5.94 -22.31
C HIS A 143 3.93 7.20 -22.29
N LYS A 144 3.62 8.16 -23.17
CA LYS A 144 4.09 9.54 -23.03
C LYS A 144 3.37 10.21 -21.87
N GLY A 145 3.79 9.90 -20.64
CA GLY A 145 3.34 10.64 -19.46
C GLY A 145 3.73 12.11 -19.59
N ILE A 146 2.88 13.01 -19.09
CA ILE A 146 3.28 14.38 -18.84
C ILE A 146 4.20 14.31 -17.61
N PRO A 147 5.49 14.70 -17.71
CA PRO A 147 6.34 14.77 -16.53
C PRO A 147 5.72 15.80 -15.59
N VAL A 148 5.40 15.35 -14.38
CA VAL A 148 4.86 16.21 -13.34
C VAL A 148 6.06 16.89 -12.67
N ASN A 149 6.35 18.12 -13.09
CA ASN A 149 7.47 18.91 -12.60
C ASN A 149 7.05 19.77 -11.41
N PHE A 150 6.99 19.20 -10.21
CA PHE A 150 7.00 20.02 -8.98
C PHE A 150 8.45 20.27 -8.58
N ASP A 151 8.78 21.51 -8.26
CA ASP A 151 10.08 21.90 -7.73
C ASP A 151 10.02 22.10 -6.21
N VAL A 152 11.19 22.01 -5.56
CA VAL A 152 11.30 22.27 -4.12
C VAL A 152 10.93 23.73 -3.84
N GLY A 153 9.96 23.94 -2.95
CA GLY A 153 9.39 25.24 -2.63
C GLY A 153 8.01 25.48 -3.22
N ASP A 154 7.54 24.66 -4.16
CA ASP A 154 6.22 24.81 -4.75
C ASP A 154 5.11 24.51 -3.74
N PHE A 155 4.01 25.26 -3.83
CA PHE A 155 2.80 25.00 -3.07
C PHE A 155 1.86 24.06 -3.83
N VAL A 156 1.43 22.99 -3.17
CA VAL A 156 0.63 21.93 -3.76
C VAL A 156 -0.57 21.56 -2.90
N LEU A 157 -1.66 21.18 -3.55
CA LEU A 157 -2.80 20.51 -2.93
C LEU A 157 -2.57 18.99 -2.95
N TRP A 158 -2.95 18.32 -1.88
CA TRP A 158 -2.84 16.87 -1.73
C TRP A 158 -4.22 16.21 -1.73
N SER A 159 -4.42 15.23 -2.61
CA SER A 159 -5.64 14.42 -2.64
C SER A 159 -5.64 13.35 -1.54
N ARG A 160 -6.53 13.50 -0.56
CA ARG A 160 -6.80 12.50 0.49
C ARG A 160 -8.13 11.78 0.23
N ILE A 161 -8.13 10.47 0.52
CA ILE A 161 -9.35 9.67 0.63
C ILE A 161 -9.70 9.64 2.12
N ASP A 162 -10.81 10.25 2.50
CA ASP A 162 -11.30 10.24 3.88
C ASP A 162 -11.97 8.88 4.18
N GLN A 163 -11.37 8.12 5.10
CA GLN A 163 -11.88 6.81 5.51
C GLN A 163 -13.10 6.92 6.45
N ARG A 164 -13.43 8.11 6.96
CA ARG A 164 -14.54 8.33 7.90
C ARG A 164 -15.93 8.31 7.26
N LEU A 165 -16.00 8.34 5.92
CA LEU A 165 -17.26 8.32 5.18
C LEU A 165 -17.53 6.90 4.66
N PRO A 166 -18.43 6.12 5.30
CA PRO A 166 -18.60 4.70 5.04
C PRO A 166 -19.13 4.34 3.63
N ASN A 167 -19.38 5.31 2.74
CA ASN A 167 -19.94 5.04 1.40
C ASN A 167 -19.39 5.87 0.23
N ASN A 168 -18.36 6.70 0.41
CA ASN A 168 -17.87 7.57 -0.68
C ASN A 168 -16.53 7.09 -1.26
N LYS A 169 -16.57 5.97 -1.96
CA LYS A 169 -15.46 5.35 -2.71
C LYS A 169 -14.88 6.23 -3.85
N LEU A 170 -15.28 7.50 -3.94
CA LEU A 170 -15.02 8.41 -5.07
C LEU A 170 -14.69 9.87 -4.71
N LEU A 171 -14.70 10.28 -3.44
CA LEU A 171 -14.40 11.67 -3.09
C LEU A 171 -12.96 11.79 -2.55
N GLY A 172 -12.00 11.85 -3.47
CA GLY A 172 -10.69 12.40 -3.14
C GLY A 172 -10.81 13.91 -2.96
N HIS A 173 -10.83 14.40 -1.73
CA HIS A 173 -10.80 15.83 -1.44
C HIS A 173 -9.36 16.34 -1.58
N TRP A 174 -9.18 17.46 -2.28
CA TRP A 174 -7.90 18.16 -2.35
C TRP A 174 -7.78 19.03 -1.10
N VAL A 175 -6.75 18.78 -0.31
CA VAL A 175 -6.47 19.45 0.97
C VAL A 175 -5.14 20.18 0.84
N GLY A 176 -5.02 21.36 1.43
CA GLY A 176 -3.79 22.16 1.43
C GLY A 176 -4.05 23.59 0.97
N PRO A 177 -3.03 24.45 1.01
CA PRO A 177 -1.67 24.19 0.49
C PRO A 177 -0.68 23.49 1.42
N PHE A 178 0.16 22.65 0.82
CA PHE A 178 1.40 22.08 1.37
C PHE A 178 2.59 22.64 0.59
N ARG A 179 3.79 22.63 1.18
CA ARG A 179 5.03 22.99 0.48
C ARG A 179 5.82 21.73 0.11
N VAL A 180 6.31 21.65 -1.12
CA VAL A 180 7.24 20.58 -1.52
C VAL A 180 8.61 20.84 -0.90
N VAL A 181 9.10 19.90 -0.11
CA VAL A 181 10.40 20.00 0.60
C VAL A 181 11.48 19.21 -0.12
N ALA A 182 11.13 18.09 -0.74
CA ALA A 182 12.08 17.29 -1.50
C ALA A 182 11.38 16.53 -2.65
N ALA A 183 12.08 16.38 -3.77
CA ALA A 183 11.72 15.46 -4.84
C ALA A 183 12.46 14.13 -4.62
N LEU A 184 11.73 13.05 -4.43
CA LEU A 184 12.25 11.69 -4.32
C LEU A 184 12.17 10.98 -5.69
N ALA A 185 12.79 9.81 -5.82
CA ALA A 185 12.88 9.10 -7.11
C ALA A 185 11.51 8.80 -7.76
N HIS A 186 10.48 8.54 -6.96
CA HIS A 186 9.13 8.17 -7.42
C HIS A 186 8.01 8.93 -6.68
N SER A 187 8.34 9.93 -5.88
CA SER A 187 7.40 10.63 -5.00
C SER A 187 7.96 11.99 -4.57
N PHE A 188 7.17 12.77 -3.84
CA PHE A 188 7.54 14.08 -3.33
C PHE A 188 7.27 14.10 -1.82
N GLU A 189 8.23 14.64 -1.07
CA GLU A 189 8.03 14.97 0.34
C GLU A 189 7.35 16.34 0.43
N ILE A 190 6.13 16.35 0.96
CA ILE A 190 5.35 17.57 1.19
C ILE A 190 5.29 17.88 2.68
N GLU A 191 5.35 19.15 3.03
CA GLU A 191 5.27 19.65 4.41
C GLU A 191 4.02 20.48 4.60
N HIS A 192 3.31 20.19 5.69
CA HIS A 192 2.16 20.97 6.11
C HIS A 192 2.61 22.30 6.72
N LEU A 193 2.04 23.41 6.24
CA LEU A 193 2.52 24.76 6.59
C LEU A 193 2.33 25.14 8.06
N VAL A 194 1.29 24.63 8.71
CA VAL A 194 0.98 24.95 10.12
C VAL A 194 1.65 23.98 11.09
N THR A 195 1.60 22.68 10.78
CA THR A 195 2.03 21.63 11.73
C THR A 195 3.47 21.17 11.49
N GLY A 196 4.09 21.56 10.37
CA GLY A 196 5.43 21.10 9.97
C GLY A 196 5.52 19.60 9.69
N ARG A 197 4.39 18.88 9.67
CA ARG A 197 4.37 17.44 9.41
C ARG A 197 4.71 17.17 7.95
N LYS A 198 5.62 16.22 7.75
CA LYS A 198 6.07 15.79 6.43
C LYS A 198 5.36 14.51 5.99
N TYR A 199 5.04 14.44 4.71
CA TYR A 199 4.35 13.31 4.09
C TYR A 199 5.03 12.95 2.77
N ASP A 200 5.22 11.66 2.53
CA ASP A 200 5.71 11.14 1.26
C ASP A 200 4.52 10.80 0.35
N VAL A 201 4.39 11.50 -0.78
CA VAL A 201 3.21 11.47 -1.65
C VAL A 201 3.60 11.39 -3.11
N HIS A 202 2.89 10.57 -3.88
CA HIS A 202 3.10 10.47 -5.33
C HIS A 202 2.53 11.66 -6.11
N ALA A 203 3.20 12.03 -7.20
CA ALA A 203 2.87 13.18 -8.05
C ALA A 203 1.41 13.22 -8.52
N SER A 204 0.81 12.07 -8.83
CA SER A 204 -0.60 11.98 -9.29
C SER A 204 -1.62 12.41 -8.24
N ARG A 205 -1.22 12.44 -6.96
CA ARG A 205 -2.06 12.92 -5.84
C ARG A 205 -1.75 14.36 -5.46
N LEU A 206 -0.91 15.04 -6.24
CA LEU A 206 -0.56 16.43 -6.05
C LEU A 206 -1.11 17.26 -7.21
N LYS A 207 -1.51 18.48 -6.91
CA LYS A 207 -1.84 19.52 -7.88
C LYS A 207 -1.19 20.82 -7.43
N PHE A 208 -0.77 21.65 -8.37
CA PHE A 208 -0.34 23.01 -8.03
C PHE A 208 -1.46 23.74 -7.29
N TYR A 209 -1.11 24.35 -6.17
CA TYR A 209 -1.95 25.34 -5.53
C TYR A 209 -1.66 26.69 -6.19
N ALA A 210 -2.68 27.28 -6.81
CA ALA A 210 -2.58 28.58 -7.46
C ALA A 210 -3.70 29.46 -6.94
N ASP A 211 -3.33 30.45 -6.12
CA ASP A 211 -4.23 31.48 -5.61
C ASP A 211 -3.73 32.87 -6.01
N ALA A 212 -4.63 33.82 -6.24
CA ALA A 212 -4.28 35.18 -6.62
C ALA A 212 -3.55 35.94 -5.49
N GLU A 213 -3.72 35.47 -4.25
CA GLU A 213 -3.18 36.04 -3.01
C GLU A 213 -2.01 35.22 -2.44
N LEU A 214 -1.35 34.37 -3.25
CA LEU A 214 -0.24 33.48 -2.84
C LEU A 214 0.95 34.16 -2.11
N GLY A 215 0.97 35.50 -2.05
CA GLY A 215 1.99 36.31 -1.39
C GLY A 215 1.71 36.66 0.08
N THR A 216 0.52 36.36 0.62
CA THR A 216 0.15 36.64 2.01
C THR A 216 0.20 35.36 2.86
N PRO A 217 1.27 35.13 3.65
CA PRO A 217 1.39 33.90 4.44
C PRO A 217 0.30 33.74 5.52
N ALA A 218 -0.33 34.82 5.98
CA ALA A 218 -1.36 34.77 7.03
C ALA A 218 -2.69 34.16 6.52
N GLU A 219 -3.18 34.60 5.37
CA GLU A 219 -4.42 34.10 4.75
C GLU A 219 -4.27 32.64 4.28
N LEU A 220 -3.08 32.29 3.79
CA LEU A 220 -2.74 30.91 3.45
C LEU A 220 -2.76 29.99 4.67
N LEU A 221 -2.21 30.43 5.81
CA LEU A 221 -2.24 29.64 7.04
C LEU A 221 -3.67 29.48 7.57
N GLU A 222 -4.52 30.51 7.48
CA GLU A 222 -5.94 30.47 7.86
C GLU A 222 -6.76 29.51 6.97
N LEU A 223 -6.51 29.50 5.65
CA LEU A 223 -7.12 28.55 4.73
C LEU A 223 -6.68 27.11 5.01
N VAL A 224 -5.39 26.89 5.28
CA VAL A 224 -4.85 25.56 5.62
C VAL A 224 -5.44 25.06 6.94
N SER A 225 -5.59 25.95 7.91
CA SER A 225 -6.20 25.71 9.21
C SER A 225 -7.69 25.33 9.12
N SER A 226 -8.45 25.99 8.23
CA SER A 226 -9.88 25.72 8.03
C SER A 226 -10.17 24.46 7.19
N GLN A 227 -9.20 23.97 6.41
CA GLN A 227 -9.34 22.78 5.57
C GLN A 227 -9.13 21.47 6.33
N GLY A 228 -9.88 21.23 7.41
CA GLY A 228 -10.19 19.90 7.95
C GLY A 228 -9.00 18.94 8.16
N MET A 229 -7.78 19.44 8.29
CA MET A 229 -6.66 18.61 8.67
C MET A 229 -6.84 18.25 10.13
N LEU A 230 -6.47 17.01 10.46
CA LEU A 230 -6.43 16.55 11.85
C LEU A 230 -5.38 17.37 12.60
N LEU A 231 -5.82 18.51 13.08
CA LEU A 231 -5.10 19.35 14.01
C LEU A 231 -5.06 18.57 15.32
N GLY A 232 -3.90 18.61 15.98
CA GLY A 232 -3.81 18.00 17.30
C GLY A 232 -4.81 18.67 18.24
N VAL A 233 -5.42 17.92 19.15
CA VAL A 233 -6.17 18.53 20.24
C VAL A 233 -5.18 19.34 21.08
N GLU A 234 -5.35 20.66 21.19
CA GLU A 234 -4.55 21.50 22.09
C GLU A 234 -5.00 21.25 23.52
N LYS A 235 -6.29 21.50 23.76
CA LYS A 235 -6.94 21.38 25.06
C LYS A 235 -8.41 20.99 24.91
N LEU A 236 -8.91 20.20 25.85
CA LEU A 236 -10.34 19.97 26.04
C LEU A 236 -10.87 21.03 27.01
N VAL A 237 -11.89 21.77 26.58
CA VAL A 237 -12.34 22.99 27.24
C VAL A 237 -13.62 22.76 28.04
N ASP A 238 -14.55 22.00 27.46
CA ASP A 238 -15.87 21.76 28.04
C ASP A 238 -16.43 20.39 27.59
N HIS A 239 -17.50 19.94 28.21
CA HIS A 239 -18.19 18.69 27.89
C HIS A 239 -19.71 18.86 27.97
N ARG A 240 -20.46 18.16 27.11
CA ARG A 240 -21.93 18.17 27.15
C ARG A 240 -22.52 16.84 26.71
N TYR A 241 -23.69 16.53 27.26
CA TYR A 241 -24.54 15.48 26.74
C TYR A 241 -25.48 16.03 25.68
N ASN A 242 -25.29 15.62 24.42
CA ASN A 242 -26.17 16.01 23.33
C ASN A 242 -27.40 15.07 23.30
N ARG A 243 -28.54 15.58 23.79
CA ARG A 243 -29.80 14.82 23.88
C ARG A 243 -30.39 14.45 22.53
N ASP A 244 -30.18 15.26 21.50
CA ASP A 244 -30.73 15.03 20.16
C ASP A 244 -29.99 13.89 19.43
N LEU A 245 -28.68 13.79 19.66
CA LEU A 245 -27.83 12.75 19.08
C LEU A 245 -27.54 11.59 20.03
N ASN A 246 -28.08 11.65 21.26
CA ASN A 246 -27.92 10.69 22.34
C ASN A 246 -26.45 10.27 22.56
N ARG A 247 -25.54 11.26 22.62
CA ARG A 247 -24.09 11.04 22.74
C ARG A 247 -23.39 12.14 23.54
N TRP A 248 -22.27 11.80 24.15
CA TRP A 248 -21.35 12.76 24.77
C TRP A 248 -20.48 13.46 23.72
N GLU A 249 -20.35 14.78 23.86
CA GLU A 249 -19.49 15.62 23.03
C GLU A 249 -18.54 16.41 23.93
N LEU A 250 -17.27 16.52 23.51
CA LEU A 250 -16.28 17.36 24.16
C LEU A 250 -16.01 18.58 23.30
N PHE A 251 -15.87 19.74 23.93
CA PHE A 251 -15.50 20.99 23.28
C PHE A 251 -13.98 21.05 23.14
N VAL A 252 -13.53 20.94 21.90
CA VAL A 252 -12.12 20.81 21.57
C VAL A 252 -11.56 22.15 21.13
N SER A 253 -10.46 22.54 21.76
CA SER A 253 -9.57 23.58 21.24
C SER A 253 -8.46 22.92 20.42
N TRP A 254 -8.30 23.37 19.19
CA TRP A 254 -7.42 22.76 18.20
C TRP A 254 -6.05 23.45 18.16
N ALA A 255 -4.98 22.66 18.10
CA ALA A 255 -3.62 23.16 18.11
C ALA A 255 -3.33 24.01 16.88
N GLY A 256 -3.07 25.29 17.12
CA GLY A 256 -2.78 26.27 16.08
C GLY A 256 -4.01 26.99 15.50
N LEU A 257 -5.20 26.83 16.10
CA LEU A 257 -6.42 27.58 15.75
C LEU A 257 -6.80 28.61 16.81
N GLN A 258 -7.66 29.55 16.43
CA GLN A 258 -8.23 30.53 17.36
C GLN A 258 -9.45 29.95 18.10
N ALA A 259 -9.76 30.48 19.29
CA ALA A 259 -10.85 29.97 20.14
C ALA A 259 -12.26 30.03 19.50
N ILE A 260 -12.45 30.87 18.47
CA ILE A 260 -13.70 30.95 17.70
C ILE A 260 -13.95 29.69 16.85
N GLU A 261 -12.89 28.92 16.57
CA GLU A 261 -12.92 27.73 15.73
C GLU A 261 -13.01 26.43 16.56
N ASN A 262 -13.21 26.55 17.88
CA ASN A 262 -13.42 25.40 18.75
C ASN A 262 -14.73 24.69 18.36
N SER A 263 -14.70 23.35 18.31
CA SER A 263 -15.84 22.53 17.87
C SER A 263 -16.22 21.48 18.91
N TRP A 264 -17.48 21.03 18.84
CA TRP A 264 -18.00 19.93 19.64
C TRP A 264 -17.78 18.60 18.90
N GLU A 265 -16.91 17.76 19.45
CA GLU A 265 -16.54 16.48 18.85
C GLU A 265 -17.04 15.30 19.68
N PRO A 266 -17.40 14.16 19.05
CA PRO A 266 -17.90 13.00 19.79
C PRO A 266 -16.83 12.39 20.70
N LEU A 267 -17.21 12.07 21.95
CA LEU A 267 -16.32 11.46 22.94
C LEU A 267 -15.65 10.19 22.42
N ILE A 268 -16.42 9.32 21.76
CA ILE A 268 -15.94 8.03 21.20
C ILE A 268 -14.81 8.26 20.18
N THR A 269 -14.94 9.29 19.34
CA THR A 269 -13.93 9.63 18.33
C THR A 269 -12.66 10.14 18.99
N LEU A 270 -12.78 11.00 20.01
CA LEU A 270 -11.63 11.54 20.74
C LEU A 270 -10.96 10.49 21.63
N LEU A 271 -11.70 9.54 22.19
CA LEU A 271 -11.15 8.44 22.97
C LEU A 271 -10.29 7.51 22.10
N HIS A 272 -10.69 7.31 20.84
CA HIS A 272 -9.89 6.58 19.86
C HIS A 272 -8.65 7.37 19.42
N ASP A 273 -8.82 8.67 19.12
CA ASP A 273 -7.76 9.47 18.49
C ASP A 273 -6.74 10.06 19.50
N VAL A 274 -7.18 10.46 20.70
CA VAL A 274 -6.34 11.08 21.74
C VAL A 274 -6.72 10.57 23.15
N PRO A 275 -6.58 9.26 23.43
CA PRO A 275 -7.06 8.64 24.67
C PRO A 275 -6.45 9.25 25.93
N GLU A 276 -5.17 9.63 25.90
CA GLU A 276 -4.47 10.17 27.08
C GLU A 276 -5.03 11.53 27.51
N LYS A 277 -5.28 12.45 26.56
CA LYS A 277 -5.84 13.77 26.86
C LYS A 277 -7.29 13.70 27.33
N VAL A 278 -8.07 12.76 26.77
CA VAL A 278 -9.46 12.55 27.18
C VAL A 278 -9.54 12.04 28.62
N ARG A 279 -8.69 11.07 28.99
CA ARG A 279 -8.63 10.57 30.37
C ARG A 279 -8.19 11.65 31.35
N GLU A 280 -7.13 12.40 31.02
CA GLU A 280 -6.66 13.51 31.85
C GLU A 280 -7.77 14.56 32.07
N TYR A 281 -8.52 14.89 31.03
CA TYR A 281 -9.64 15.83 31.15
C TYR A 281 -10.77 15.28 32.01
N ILE A 282 -11.18 14.01 31.82
CA ILE A 282 -12.26 13.38 32.59
C ILE A 282 -11.88 13.27 34.08
N ASP A 283 -10.63 12.91 34.37
CA ASP A 283 -10.09 12.88 35.74
C ASP A 283 -10.16 14.26 36.43
N THR A 284 -10.16 15.34 35.63
CA THR A 284 -10.24 16.72 36.14
C THR A 284 -11.68 17.29 36.12
N ALA A 285 -12.61 16.68 35.40
CA ALA A 285 -13.93 17.24 35.12
C ALA A 285 -14.96 17.02 36.25
N GLU A 286 -14.67 16.11 37.21
CA GLU A 286 -15.53 15.77 38.36
C GLU A 286 -17.01 15.47 37.98
N ASP A 287 -17.26 14.91 36.79
CA ASP A 287 -18.59 14.48 36.33
C ASP A 287 -18.68 12.94 36.30
N ASP A 288 -19.49 12.38 37.20
CA ASP A 288 -19.70 10.94 37.37
C ASP A 288 -20.38 10.29 36.15
N GLU A 289 -21.26 11.01 35.44
CA GLU A 289 -21.99 10.48 34.28
C GLU A 289 -21.10 10.42 33.03
N LEU A 290 -20.17 11.37 32.89
CA LEU A 290 -19.14 11.35 31.85
C LEU A 290 -18.07 10.29 32.15
N SER A 291 -17.67 10.15 33.42
CA SER A 291 -16.67 9.17 33.86
C SER A 291 -17.12 7.73 33.61
N ALA A 292 -18.42 7.45 33.74
CA ALA A 292 -19.02 6.15 33.43
C ALA A 292 -18.93 5.73 31.96
N GLN A 293 -18.50 6.62 31.05
CA GLN A 293 -18.31 6.31 29.63
C GLN A 293 -16.91 5.76 29.29
N LEU A 294 -16.00 5.72 30.26
CA LEU A 294 -14.62 5.22 30.09
C LEU A 294 -14.45 3.71 30.35
N ASP A 295 -15.46 3.06 30.95
CA ASP A 295 -15.53 1.61 31.21
C ASP A 295 -16.00 0.82 29.98
#